data_AF-A0A2K5Y5F3-F1
#
_entry.id   AF-A0A2K5Y5F3-F1
#
_cell.length_a   1.000
_cell.length_b   1.000
_cell.length_c   1.000
_cell.angle_alpha   90.00
_cell.angle_beta   90.00
_cell.angle_gamma   90.00
#
_symmetry.space_group_name_H-M   'P 1'
#
loop_
_entity.id
_entity.type
_entity.pdbx_description
1 polymer ?
#
loop_
_entity_poly.entity_id
_entity_poly.type
_entity_poly.pdbx_seq_one_letter_code
_entity_poly.pdbx_strand_id
1 'polypeptide(L)'
;LLALSVGVLDTFSAAVYEHTVILPNRTETPVSKEEGLLPMNKNIDVLEKAVKLAAKQGAHIIVTPEDGIYGWVFTRESIYPYLEDIPDPGVNWIPCREPWRFGNTPVQQRLSCLAKDNSIYVVANIGDMKPCNASDPQCPPDGRYQYNTDVVFDSQGKLVARYHKYNLFAPEIQFDIPKDSELVTFDTPFGKSGIFTCFDIFSHDPAVVVVDEFQHGTTCCPSSRLFPSIQHVPRPWESIYLLQIPTTPACT
;
A
#
# COMPACT_ATOMS: atom_id res chain seq x y z
N LEU A 1 11.67 34.03 -19.90
CA LEU A 1 11.08 33.01 -19.00
C LEU A 1 10.97 31.71 -19.78
N LEU A 2 11.82 30.73 -19.50
CA LEU A 2 11.66 29.37 -20.02
C LEU A 2 10.61 28.69 -19.14
N ALA A 3 9.39 28.57 -19.64
CA ALA A 3 8.41 27.66 -19.08
C ALA A 3 8.88 26.24 -19.40
N LEU A 4 9.43 25.55 -18.41
CA LEU A 4 9.64 24.11 -18.48
C LEU A 4 8.24 23.49 -18.47
N SER A 5 7.71 23.16 -19.64
CA SER A 5 6.60 22.23 -19.73
C SER A 5 7.11 20.89 -19.19
N VAL A 6 6.70 20.52 -17.99
CA VAL A 6 6.87 19.15 -17.49
C VAL A 6 6.02 18.28 -18.40
N GLY A 7 6.65 17.67 -19.40
CA GLY A 7 5.99 16.72 -20.28
C GLY A 7 5.55 15.52 -19.46
N VAL A 8 4.27 15.17 -19.55
CA VAL A 8 3.78 13.87 -19.09
C VAL A 8 4.54 12.82 -19.89
N LEU A 9 5.12 11.82 -19.21
CA LEU A 9 5.81 10.73 -19.88
C LEU A 9 4.83 10.00 -20.82
N ASP A 10 5.23 9.62 -22.04
CA ASP A 10 4.35 8.87 -22.97
C ASP A 10 4.16 7.40 -22.53
N THR A 11 5.13 6.86 -21.80
CA THR A 11 5.10 5.53 -21.19
C THR A 11 5.84 5.56 -19.86
N PHE A 12 5.47 4.69 -18.92
CA PHE A 12 6.24 4.45 -17.70
C PHE A 12 6.45 2.96 -17.48
N SER A 13 7.48 2.63 -16.71
CA SER A 13 7.75 1.26 -16.28
C SER A 13 7.18 1.05 -14.87
N ALA A 14 6.32 0.06 -14.69
CA ALA A 14 5.83 -0.41 -13.41
C ALA A 14 6.50 -1.73 -13.03
N ALA A 15 6.67 -1.95 -11.73
CA ALA A 15 7.09 -3.23 -11.17
C ALA A 15 6.01 -3.79 -10.24
N VAL A 16 5.83 -5.10 -10.24
CA VAL A 16 5.00 -5.82 -9.26
C VAL A 16 5.87 -6.88 -8.61
N TYR A 17 5.84 -6.95 -7.28
CA TYR A 17 6.60 -7.95 -6.53
C TYR A 17 5.68 -9.01 -5.91
N GLU A 18 5.90 -10.27 -6.25
CA GLU A 18 5.29 -11.41 -5.57
C GLU A 18 6.15 -11.80 -4.37
N HIS A 19 5.61 -11.62 -3.16
CA HIS A 19 6.38 -11.76 -1.92
C HIS A 19 6.05 -13.06 -1.19
N THR A 20 7.10 -13.81 -0.83
CA THR A 20 6.98 -14.91 0.13
C THR A 20 7.06 -14.33 1.54
N VAL A 21 5.89 -13.98 2.09
CA VAL A 21 5.77 -13.31 3.40
C VAL A 21 6.37 -14.15 4.52
N ILE A 22 7.24 -13.53 5.32
CA ILE A 22 7.73 -14.08 6.57
C ILE A 22 6.63 -13.88 7.61
N LEU A 23 5.86 -14.94 7.86
CA LEU A 23 4.75 -14.90 8.81
C LEU A 23 5.27 -14.83 10.27
N PRO A 24 4.61 -14.05 11.14
CA PRO A 24 4.87 -14.10 12.57
C PRO A 24 4.47 -15.46 13.13
N ASN A 25 5.09 -15.83 14.26
CA ASN A 25 4.66 -17.02 15.00
C ASN A 25 3.23 -16.81 15.51
N ARG A 26 2.41 -17.86 15.42
CA ARG A 26 1.07 -17.83 16.00
C ARG A 26 1.16 -17.85 17.52
N THR A 27 0.74 -16.76 18.15
CA THR A 27 0.68 -16.63 19.62
C THR A 27 -0.78 -16.48 20.06
N GLU A 28 -1.13 -17.05 21.21
CA GLU A 28 -2.47 -16.87 21.80
C GLU A 28 -2.65 -15.48 22.42
N THR A 29 -1.56 -14.86 22.88
CA THR A 29 -1.53 -13.51 23.43
C THR A 29 -0.88 -12.52 22.47
N PRO A 30 -1.29 -11.23 22.47
CA PRO A 30 -0.61 -10.19 21.72
C PRO A 30 0.87 -10.07 22.15
N VAL A 31 1.75 -9.88 21.16
CA VAL A 31 3.17 -9.56 21.39
C VAL A 31 3.33 -8.09 21.76
N SER A 32 4.51 -7.69 22.24
CA SER A 32 4.85 -6.25 22.35
C SER A 32 4.94 -5.59 20.98
N LYS A 33 4.84 -4.25 20.92
CA LYS A 33 5.04 -3.49 19.67
C LYS A 33 6.43 -3.72 19.09
N GLU A 34 7.43 -3.79 19.96
CA GLU A 34 8.82 -4.04 19.59
C GLU A 34 8.99 -5.42 18.95
N GLU A 35 8.36 -6.46 19.51
CA GLU A 35 8.35 -7.80 18.94
C GLU A 35 7.56 -7.89 17.63
N GLY A 36 6.43 -7.19 17.52
CA GLY A 36 5.64 -7.11 16.29
C GLY A 36 6.39 -6.41 15.15
N LEU A 37 7.25 -5.44 15.47
CA LEU A 37 8.08 -4.73 14.50
C LEU A 37 9.20 -5.61 13.89
N LEU A 38 9.65 -6.66 14.59
CA LEU A 38 10.71 -7.55 14.11
C LEU A 38 10.36 -8.28 12.80
N PRO A 39 9.24 -9.03 12.68
CA PRO A 39 8.85 -9.66 11.42
C PRO A 39 8.53 -8.63 10.33
N MET A 40 7.91 -7.50 10.69
CA MET A 40 7.66 -6.41 9.73
C MET A 40 8.95 -5.90 9.11
N ASN A 41 9.97 -5.65 9.94
CA ASN A 41 11.28 -5.22 9.44
C ASN A 41 11.94 -6.28 8.55
N LYS A 42 11.85 -7.57 8.89
CA LYS A 42 12.38 -8.65 8.04
C LYS A 42 11.69 -8.69 6.68
N ASN A 43 10.37 -8.50 6.62
CA ASN A 43 9.64 -8.41 5.36
C ASN A 43 10.08 -7.17 4.57
N ILE A 44 10.19 -6.00 5.22
CA ILE A 44 10.67 -4.77 4.58
C ILE A 44 12.11 -4.94 4.05
N ASP A 45 12.99 -5.68 4.73
CA ASP A 45 14.35 -5.97 4.24
C ASP A 45 14.34 -6.79 2.93
N VAL A 46 13.34 -7.65 2.74
CA VAL A 46 13.14 -8.39 1.49
C VAL A 46 12.58 -7.46 0.42
N LEU A 47 11.55 -6.67 0.75
CA LEU A 47 10.97 -5.67 -0.15
C LEU A 47 12.01 -4.65 -0.62
N GLU A 48 12.91 -4.21 0.25
CA GLU A 48 14.00 -3.29 -0.08
C GLU A 48 14.87 -3.79 -1.22
N LYS A 49 15.16 -5.10 -1.26
CA LYS A 49 15.92 -5.70 -2.38
C LYS A 49 15.14 -5.61 -3.68
N ALA A 50 13.83 -5.83 -3.63
CA ALA A 50 12.95 -5.73 -4.80
C ALA A 50 12.82 -4.29 -5.29
N VAL A 51 12.59 -3.33 -4.39
CA VAL A 51 12.54 -1.89 -4.70
C VAL A 51 13.84 -1.43 -5.35
N LYS A 52 15.00 -1.81 -4.77
CA LYS A 52 16.32 -1.49 -5.34
C LYS A 52 16.52 -2.07 -6.73
N LEU A 53 16.08 -3.30 -6.96
CA LEU A 53 16.20 -3.95 -8.27
C LEU A 53 15.29 -3.30 -9.30
N ALA A 54 14.03 -3.06 -8.96
CA ALA A 54 13.05 -2.37 -9.81
C ALA A 54 13.54 -0.97 -10.21
N ALA A 55 14.01 -0.18 -9.23
CA ALA A 55 14.55 1.15 -9.49
C ALA A 55 15.80 1.10 -10.41
N LYS A 56 16.72 0.15 -10.19
CA LYS A 56 17.87 -0.06 -11.10
C LYS A 56 17.46 -0.44 -12.52
N GLN A 57 16.32 -1.10 -12.68
CA GLN A 57 15.75 -1.46 -13.98
C GLN A 57 14.88 -0.35 -14.58
N GLY A 58 14.79 0.83 -13.94
CA GLY A 58 14.07 1.99 -14.45
C GLY A 58 12.57 1.98 -14.16
N ALA A 59 12.10 1.18 -13.21
CA ALA A 59 10.71 1.26 -12.75
C ALA A 59 10.44 2.61 -12.08
N HIS A 60 9.31 3.22 -12.40
CA HIS A 60 8.81 4.47 -11.85
C HIS A 60 7.93 4.25 -10.62
N ILE A 61 7.30 3.07 -10.55
CA ILE A 61 6.44 2.63 -9.45
C ILE A 61 6.65 1.13 -9.21
N ILE A 62 6.61 0.71 -7.95
CA ILE A 62 6.57 -0.69 -7.55
C ILE A 62 5.36 -0.95 -6.63
N VAL A 63 4.61 -2.00 -6.94
CA VAL A 63 3.49 -2.49 -6.14
C VAL A 63 3.91 -3.74 -5.38
N THR A 64 3.67 -3.73 -4.07
CA THR A 64 3.90 -4.87 -3.17
C THR A 64 2.54 -5.44 -2.69
N PRO A 65 2.47 -6.71 -2.27
CA PRO A 65 1.20 -7.37 -2.05
C PRO A 65 0.50 -6.93 -0.76
N GLU A 66 -0.80 -7.17 -0.70
CA GLU A 66 -1.60 -7.10 0.54
C GLU A 66 -1.01 -8.03 1.59
N ASP A 67 -1.04 -7.61 2.86
CA ASP A 67 -0.48 -8.33 4.01
C ASP A 67 1.03 -8.67 3.87
N GLY A 68 1.72 -8.02 2.92
CA GLY A 68 3.13 -8.31 2.60
C GLY A 68 4.12 -7.99 3.74
N ILE A 69 3.69 -7.20 4.72
CA ILE A 69 4.55 -6.75 5.83
C ILE A 69 4.34 -7.59 7.10
N TYR A 70 3.10 -7.98 7.42
CA TYR A 70 2.79 -8.67 8.68
C TYR A 70 2.04 -10.01 8.53
N GLY A 71 1.55 -10.37 7.35
CA GLY A 71 0.79 -11.61 7.10
C GLY A 71 -0.71 -11.52 7.44
N TRP A 72 -1.42 -12.64 7.52
CA TRP A 72 -2.90 -12.65 7.53
C TRP A 72 -3.54 -13.46 8.68
N VAL A 73 -2.77 -13.89 9.68
CA VAL A 73 -3.27 -14.76 10.76
C VAL A 73 -3.38 -13.97 12.06
N PHE A 74 -4.50 -13.25 12.23
CA PHE A 74 -4.71 -12.39 13.40
C PHE A 74 -6.14 -12.36 13.93
N THR A 75 -6.27 -11.96 15.18
CA THR A 75 -7.48 -11.39 15.80
C THR A 75 -7.31 -9.88 15.94
N ARG A 76 -8.38 -9.17 16.36
CA ARG A 76 -8.29 -7.74 16.68
C ARG A 76 -7.23 -7.39 17.70
N GLU A 77 -7.02 -8.26 18.70
CA GLU A 77 -6.02 -8.04 19.75
C GLU A 77 -4.60 -8.36 19.25
N SER A 78 -4.43 -9.45 18.51
CA SER A 78 -3.10 -9.89 18.09
C SER A 78 -2.53 -9.04 16.94
N ILE A 79 -3.36 -8.38 16.13
CA ILE A 79 -2.88 -7.44 15.08
C ILE A 79 -2.47 -6.10 15.66
N TYR A 80 -3.03 -5.68 16.80
CA TYR A 80 -2.84 -4.34 17.35
C TYR A 80 -1.36 -3.88 17.49
N PRO A 81 -0.39 -4.74 17.88
CA PRO A 81 1.02 -4.37 17.93
C PRO A 81 1.68 -4.04 16.57
N TYR A 82 1.02 -4.40 15.46
CA TYR A 82 1.49 -4.21 14.09
C TYR A 82 0.89 -2.95 13.43
N LEU A 83 -0.05 -2.27 14.09
CA LEU A 83 -0.76 -1.12 13.55
C LEU A 83 -0.06 0.21 13.91
N GLU A 84 -0.12 1.15 12.98
CA GLU A 84 0.28 2.54 13.18
C GLU A 84 -0.91 3.48 12.94
N ASP A 85 -0.88 4.69 13.51
CA ASP A 85 -1.83 5.74 13.13
C ASP A 85 -1.30 6.42 11.85
N ILE A 86 -1.93 6.14 10.71
CA ILE A 86 -1.55 6.66 9.40
C ILE A 86 -2.34 7.94 9.12
N PRO A 87 -1.71 9.12 9.01
CA PRO A 87 -2.44 10.37 8.82
C PRO A 87 -3.06 10.46 7.42
N ASP A 88 -4.00 11.39 7.25
CA ASP A 88 -4.50 11.75 5.93
C ASP A 88 -3.37 12.36 5.07
N PRO A 89 -3.19 11.99 3.79
CA PRO A 89 -2.12 12.54 2.94
C PRO A 89 -2.12 14.07 2.80
N GLY A 90 -3.26 14.73 3.03
CA GLY A 90 -3.41 16.19 3.05
C GLY A 90 -2.54 16.90 4.09
N VAL A 91 -2.00 16.19 5.09
CA VAL A 91 -1.03 16.76 6.05
C VAL A 91 0.33 17.08 5.40
N ASN A 92 0.57 16.65 4.16
CA ASN A 92 1.79 16.92 3.40
C ASN A 92 3.05 16.52 4.18
N TRP A 93 3.26 15.22 4.35
CA TRP A 93 4.31 14.68 5.20
C TRP A 93 5.24 13.72 4.46
N ILE A 94 6.54 13.87 4.73
CA ILE A 94 7.59 12.96 4.28
C ILE A 94 8.17 12.28 5.53
N PRO A 95 7.70 11.07 5.91
CA PRO A 95 8.17 10.38 7.11
C PRO A 95 9.69 10.23 7.19
N CYS A 96 10.36 10.01 6.06
CA CYS A 96 11.82 9.88 6.02
C CYS A 96 12.56 11.16 6.43
N ARG A 97 11.95 12.35 6.26
CA ARG A 97 12.55 13.64 6.62
C ARG A 97 12.07 14.12 7.99
N GLU A 98 10.82 13.82 8.35
CA GLU A 98 10.17 14.29 9.57
C GLU A 98 9.62 13.12 10.40
N PRO A 99 10.46 12.16 10.85
CA PRO A 99 9.98 10.88 11.40
C PRO A 99 9.22 11.03 12.73
N TRP A 100 9.41 12.13 13.45
CA TRP A 100 8.81 12.35 14.78
C TRP A 100 7.51 13.15 14.74
N ARG A 101 7.05 13.58 13.56
CA ARG A 101 5.91 14.50 13.42
C ARG A 101 4.60 13.91 13.95
N PHE A 102 4.40 12.61 13.79
CA PHE A 102 3.19 11.89 14.20
C PHE A 102 3.48 10.78 15.21
N GLY A 103 4.49 10.98 16.06
CA GLY A 103 4.87 10.01 17.08
C GLY A 103 5.76 8.89 16.53
N ASN A 104 5.54 7.65 16.98
CA ASN A 104 6.35 6.50 16.61
C ASN A 104 5.71 5.75 15.43
N THR A 105 6.15 6.05 14.21
CA THR A 105 5.66 5.47 12.94
C THR A 105 6.79 4.82 12.12
N PRO A 106 7.50 3.82 12.68
CA PRO A 106 8.70 3.25 12.07
C PRO A 106 8.46 2.58 10.72
N VAL A 107 7.31 1.94 10.50
CA VAL A 107 6.96 1.29 9.23
C VAL A 107 6.74 2.33 8.14
N GLN A 108 5.94 3.37 8.41
CA GLN A 108 5.77 4.50 7.48
C GLN A 108 7.10 5.20 7.18
N GLN A 109 7.95 5.37 8.19
CA GLN A 109 9.30 5.94 8.01
C GLN A 109 10.16 5.10 7.07
N ARG A 110 10.23 3.78 7.28
CA ARG A 110 11.04 2.89 6.42
C ARG A 110 10.53 2.88 4.98
N LEU A 111 9.23 2.76 4.76
CA LEU A 111 8.64 2.76 3.41
C LEU A 111 8.87 4.10 2.69
N SER A 112 8.70 5.23 3.40
CA SER A 112 9.03 6.56 2.89
C SER A 112 10.50 6.68 2.48
N CYS A 113 11.43 6.18 3.31
CA CYS A 113 12.85 6.20 2.96
C CYS A 113 13.18 5.29 1.78
N LEU A 114 12.56 4.10 1.70
CA LEU A 114 12.73 3.21 0.55
C LEU A 114 12.31 3.89 -0.76
N ALA A 115 11.19 4.59 -0.77
CA ALA A 115 10.71 5.34 -1.93
C ALA A 115 11.68 6.48 -2.29
N LYS A 116 12.03 7.32 -1.31
CA LYS A 116 12.93 8.47 -1.48
C LYS A 116 14.32 8.07 -1.97
N ASP A 117 14.95 7.09 -1.32
CA ASP A 117 16.35 6.75 -1.55
C ASP A 117 16.55 6.00 -2.88
N ASN A 118 15.48 5.42 -3.43
CA ASN A 118 15.47 4.78 -4.75
C ASN A 118 14.76 5.60 -5.82
N SER A 119 14.26 6.79 -5.48
CA SER A 119 13.55 7.70 -6.41
C SER A 119 12.41 7.02 -7.18
N ILE A 120 11.65 6.17 -6.50
CA ILE A 120 10.57 5.34 -7.06
C ILE A 120 9.31 5.47 -6.21
N TYR A 121 8.13 5.44 -6.83
CA TYR A 121 6.87 5.32 -6.09
C TYR A 121 6.77 3.93 -5.48
N VAL A 122 6.40 3.85 -4.20
CA VAL A 122 6.20 2.56 -3.49
C VAL A 122 4.76 2.47 -3.05
N VAL A 123 4.05 1.44 -3.54
CA VAL A 123 2.72 1.05 -3.08
C VAL A 123 2.88 -0.16 -2.17
N ALA A 124 2.38 -0.02 -0.94
CA ALA A 124 2.45 -1.07 0.09
C ALA A 124 1.16 -1.15 0.88
N ASN A 125 0.95 -2.30 1.51
CA ASN A 125 -0.19 -2.55 2.38
C ASN A 125 0.29 -2.73 3.82
N ILE A 126 -0.26 -1.94 4.74
CA ILE A 126 0.02 -1.94 6.17
C ILE A 126 -1.29 -1.80 6.97
N GLY A 127 -1.20 -1.91 8.29
CA GLY A 127 -2.36 -1.79 9.17
C GLY A 127 -2.47 -0.39 9.75
N ASP A 128 -3.65 0.23 9.59
CA ASP A 128 -3.98 1.50 10.24
C ASP A 128 -4.76 1.25 11.54
N MET A 129 -4.55 2.13 12.52
CA MET A 129 -5.35 2.20 13.73
C MET A 129 -5.79 3.64 13.98
N LYS A 130 -7.09 3.81 14.28
CA LYS A 130 -7.67 5.10 14.61
C LYS A 130 -8.31 5.04 15.99
N PRO A 131 -7.77 5.76 16.99
CA PRO A 131 -8.39 5.79 18.31
C PRO A 131 -9.77 6.47 18.21
N CYS A 132 -10.74 5.92 18.94
CA CYS A 132 -12.08 6.50 19.04
C CYS A 132 -12.54 6.47 20.50
N ASN A 133 -13.65 7.14 20.79
CA ASN A 133 -14.21 7.20 22.14
C ASN A 133 -15.73 7.06 22.11
N ALA A 134 -16.36 6.98 23.29
CA ALA A 134 -17.79 6.76 23.42
C ALA A 134 -18.69 7.87 22.82
N SER A 135 -18.11 9.00 22.40
CA SER A 135 -18.86 10.04 21.66
C SER A 135 -19.11 9.65 20.21
N ASP A 136 -18.30 8.73 19.67
CA ASP A 136 -18.53 8.11 18.37
C ASP A 136 -19.38 6.84 18.56
N PRO A 137 -20.65 6.84 18.09
CA PRO A 137 -21.55 5.71 18.28
C PRO A 137 -21.14 4.45 17.52
N GLN A 138 -20.22 4.55 16.55
CA GLN A 138 -19.70 3.43 15.78
C GLN A 138 -18.37 2.89 16.33
N CYS A 139 -17.80 3.54 17.34
CA CYS A 139 -16.52 3.15 17.92
C CYS A 139 -16.59 1.70 18.44
N PRO A 140 -15.69 0.81 18.00
CA PRO A 140 -15.62 -0.54 18.51
C PRO A 140 -15.45 -0.58 20.04
N PRO A 141 -15.97 -1.60 20.74
CA PRO A 141 -15.91 -1.69 22.20
C PRO A 141 -14.49 -1.63 22.79
N ASP A 142 -13.50 -1.94 21.97
CA ASP A 142 -12.09 -1.97 22.30
C ASP A 142 -11.37 -0.63 22.01
N GLY A 143 -12.13 0.42 21.66
CA GLY A 143 -11.71 1.82 21.69
C GLY A 143 -10.93 2.30 20.47
N ARG A 144 -10.89 1.53 19.40
CA ARG A 144 -10.21 1.90 18.15
C ARG A 144 -10.81 1.22 16.93
N TYR A 145 -10.70 1.87 15.78
CA TYR A 145 -10.83 1.22 14.50
C TYR A 145 -9.50 0.65 14.04
N GLN A 146 -9.54 -0.44 13.27
CA GLN A 146 -8.38 -1.12 12.70
C GLN A 146 -8.64 -1.40 11.22
N TYR A 147 -7.79 -0.94 10.31
CA TYR A 147 -8.05 -1.06 8.88
C TYR A 147 -6.91 -1.75 8.12
N ASN A 148 -7.28 -2.63 7.19
CA ASN A 148 -6.40 -3.07 6.11
C ASN A 148 -6.18 -1.86 5.18
N THR A 149 -4.93 -1.41 5.05
CA THR A 149 -4.64 -0.08 4.52
C THR A 149 -3.54 -0.08 3.48
N ASP A 150 -3.89 0.34 2.26
CA ASP A 150 -2.89 0.65 1.26
C ASP A 150 -2.33 2.07 1.48
N VAL A 151 -1.02 2.19 1.35
CA VAL A 151 -0.30 3.47 1.40
C VAL A 151 0.57 3.62 0.16
N VAL A 152 0.66 4.86 -0.33
CA VAL A 152 1.53 5.20 -1.46
C VAL A 152 2.51 6.30 -1.04
N PHE A 153 3.79 6.01 -1.23
CA PHE A 153 4.87 6.99 -1.09
C PHE A 153 5.39 7.39 -2.46
N ASP A 154 5.48 8.70 -2.73
CA ASP A 154 6.08 9.20 -3.97
C ASP A 154 7.59 9.03 -4.01
N SER A 155 8.21 9.35 -5.15
CA SER A 155 9.67 9.25 -5.32
C SER A 155 10.50 10.19 -4.42
N GLN A 156 9.87 11.11 -3.69
CA GLN A 156 10.50 11.94 -2.65
C GLN A 156 10.27 11.39 -1.24
N GLY A 157 9.50 10.32 -1.10
CA GLY A 157 9.08 9.69 0.15
C GLY A 157 7.86 10.34 0.79
N LYS A 158 7.12 11.21 0.09
CA LYS A 158 5.90 11.82 0.63
C LYS A 158 4.75 10.82 0.62
N LEU A 159 3.96 10.76 1.69
CA LEU A 159 2.68 10.04 1.69
C LEU A 159 1.69 10.76 0.76
N VAL A 160 1.27 10.10 -0.32
CA VAL A 160 0.39 10.68 -1.35
C VAL A 160 -0.97 9.99 -1.47
N ALA A 161 -1.12 8.78 -0.93
CA ALA A 161 -2.41 8.12 -0.80
C ALA A 161 -2.45 7.24 0.45
N ARG A 162 -3.64 7.14 1.03
CA ARG A 162 -4.03 6.16 2.06
C ARG A 162 -5.43 5.67 1.68
N TYR A 163 -5.61 4.37 1.57
CA TYR A 163 -6.90 3.75 1.26
C TYR A 163 -7.21 2.66 2.28
N HIS A 164 -8.38 2.73 2.92
CA HIS A 164 -8.88 1.66 3.77
C HIS A 164 -9.72 0.68 2.95
N LYS A 165 -9.35 -0.60 2.97
CA LYS A 165 -10.06 -1.66 2.25
C LYS A 165 -11.54 -1.71 2.65
N TYR A 166 -12.42 -1.61 1.67
CA TYR A 166 -13.86 -1.56 1.91
C TYR A 166 -14.50 -2.95 1.96
N ASN A 167 -14.19 -3.81 0.99
CA ASN A 167 -14.77 -5.15 0.91
C ASN A 167 -13.87 -6.18 1.61
N LEU A 168 -14.05 -6.35 2.93
CA LEU A 168 -13.34 -7.38 3.68
C LEU A 168 -13.75 -8.78 3.24
N PHE A 169 -12.78 -9.67 3.11
CA PHE A 169 -12.99 -11.10 2.92
C PHE A 169 -13.35 -11.74 4.27
N ALA A 170 -14.21 -12.77 4.26
CA ALA A 170 -14.78 -13.36 5.49
C ALA A 170 -13.78 -13.71 6.63
N PRO A 171 -12.54 -14.15 6.36
CA PRO A 171 -11.52 -14.40 7.38
C PRO A 171 -10.83 -13.17 7.99
N GLU A 172 -11.05 -11.96 7.47
CA GLU A 172 -10.42 -10.71 7.93
C GLU A 172 -11.10 -10.14 9.19
N ILE A 173 -11.24 -10.97 10.23
CA ILE A 173 -11.93 -10.62 11.48
C ILE A 173 -11.20 -9.55 12.31
N GLN A 174 -9.94 -9.27 11.98
CA GLN A 174 -9.09 -8.32 12.67
C GLN A 174 -9.31 -6.87 12.25
N PHE A 175 -10.02 -6.62 11.15
CA PHE A 175 -10.24 -5.30 10.57
C PHE A 175 -11.71 -4.88 10.62
N ASP A 176 -11.91 -3.57 10.67
CA ASP A 176 -13.20 -2.89 10.58
C ASP A 176 -13.48 -2.49 9.13
N ILE A 177 -14.76 -2.40 8.76
CA ILE A 177 -15.19 -1.85 7.47
C ILE A 177 -15.29 -0.33 7.61
N PRO A 178 -14.64 0.47 6.74
CA PRO A 178 -14.81 1.93 6.72
C PRO A 178 -16.28 2.33 6.60
N LYS A 179 -16.64 3.46 7.21
CA LYS A 179 -18.02 3.95 7.18
C LYS A 179 -18.53 4.20 5.77
N ASP A 180 -17.68 4.75 4.92
CA ASP A 180 -17.97 5.09 3.53
C ASP A 180 -16.89 4.46 2.63
N SER A 181 -17.26 4.06 1.41
CA SER A 181 -16.28 3.58 0.43
C SER A 181 -15.41 4.74 -0.03
N GLU A 182 -14.10 4.67 0.25
CA GLU A 182 -13.16 5.72 -0.12
C GLU A 182 -12.80 5.63 -1.62
N LEU A 183 -12.96 6.74 -2.34
CA LEU A 183 -12.45 6.87 -3.71
C LEU A 183 -11.05 7.50 -3.68
N VAL A 184 -10.02 6.67 -3.58
CA VAL A 184 -8.64 7.14 -3.41
C VAL A 184 -7.90 7.15 -4.74
N THR A 185 -7.39 8.31 -5.11
CA THR A 185 -6.51 8.50 -6.27
C THR A 185 -5.30 9.33 -5.90
N PHE A 186 -4.22 9.17 -6.67
CA PHE A 186 -3.01 9.97 -6.52
C PHE A 186 -2.46 10.36 -7.89
N ASP A 187 -1.90 11.57 -7.95
CA ASP A 187 -1.28 12.10 -9.16
C ASP A 187 0.19 11.68 -9.24
N THR A 188 0.63 11.36 -10.46
CA THR A 188 2.04 11.09 -10.76
C THR A 188 2.47 11.85 -12.03
N PRO A 189 3.78 12.03 -12.28
CA PRO A 189 4.27 12.57 -13.55
C PRO A 189 3.92 11.72 -14.78
N PHE A 190 3.46 10.49 -14.58
CA PHE A 190 3.11 9.52 -15.63
C PHE A 190 1.61 9.18 -15.63
N GLY A 191 0.77 10.04 -15.04
CA GLY A 191 -0.69 9.90 -15.06
C GLY A 191 -1.31 9.81 -13.67
N LYS A 192 -2.64 9.83 -13.64
CA LYS A 192 -3.41 9.66 -12.40
C LYS A 192 -3.67 8.18 -12.15
N SER A 193 -3.51 7.76 -10.90
CA SER A 193 -3.70 6.37 -10.51
C SER A 193 -4.76 6.21 -9.43
N GLY A 194 -5.58 5.17 -9.55
CA GLY A 194 -6.51 4.72 -8.51
C GLY A 194 -5.95 3.53 -7.73
N ILE A 195 -6.47 3.32 -6.52
CA ILE A 195 -6.06 2.21 -5.66
C ILE A 195 -7.27 1.56 -4.98
N PHE A 196 -7.24 0.23 -4.92
CA PHE A 196 -8.14 -0.61 -4.13
C PHE A 196 -7.45 -1.95 -3.82
N THR A 197 -8.03 -2.77 -2.95
CA THR A 197 -7.31 -3.95 -2.41
C THR A 197 -8.07 -5.25 -2.65
N CYS A 198 -7.40 -6.23 -3.26
CA CYS A 198 -7.78 -7.65 -3.29
C CYS A 198 -9.27 -7.91 -3.64
N PHE A 199 -10.09 -8.19 -2.63
CA PHE A 199 -11.50 -8.59 -2.78
C PHE A 199 -12.39 -7.46 -3.31
N ASP A 200 -11.94 -6.20 -3.21
CA ASP A 200 -12.62 -5.04 -3.80
C ASP A 200 -12.87 -5.20 -5.32
N ILE A 201 -12.02 -5.93 -6.04
CA ILE A 201 -12.14 -6.14 -7.49
C ILE A 201 -13.47 -6.82 -7.90
N PHE A 202 -14.12 -7.54 -6.97
CA PHE A 202 -15.38 -8.23 -7.22
C PHE A 202 -16.62 -7.42 -6.85
N SER A 203 -16.43 -6.18 -6.37
CA SER A 203 -17.50 -5.28 -5.95
C SER A 203 -17.62 -4.07 -6.86
N HIS A 204 -18.79 -3.43 -6.86
CA HIS A 204 -18.99 -2.16 -7.56
C HIS A 204 -18.14 -1.05 -6.94
N ASP A 205 -18.24 -0.87 -5.62
CA ASP A 205 -17.46 0.12 -4.90
C ASP A 205 -16.25 -0.55 -4.24
N PRO A 206 -15.02 0.00 -4.35
CA PRO A 206 -14.64 1.12 -5.21
C PRO A 206 -14.26 0.70 -6.65
N ALA A 207 -14.16 -0.59 -6.98
CA ALA A 207 -13.47 -1.03 -8.20
C ALA A 207 -14.09 -0.53 -9.51
N VAL A 208 -15.42 -0.60 -9.66
CA VAL A 208 -16.12 -0.07 -10.84
C VAL A 208 -16.06 1.45 -10.84
N VAL A 209 -16.28 2.10 -9.70
CA VAL A 209 -16.25 3.57 -9.59
C VAL A 209 -14.88 4.13 -9.95
N VAL A 210 -13.79 3.49 -9.49
CA VAL A 210 -12.42 3.86 -9.84
C VAL A 210 -12.19 3.74 -11.35
N VAL A 211 -12.74 2.73 -12.02
CA VAL A 211 -12.54 2.59 -13.47
C VAL A 211 -13.43 3.55 -14.26
N ASP A 212 -14.70 3.68 -13.88
CA ASP A 212 -15.70 4.47 -14.59
C ASP A 212 -15.48 5.98 -14.44
N GLU A 213 -15.12 6.45 -13.25
CA GLU A 213 -14.79 7.87 -13.04
C GLU A 213 -13.40 8.23 -13.56
N PHE A 214 -12.49 7.25 -13.73
CA PHE A 214 -11.11 7.47 -14.17
C PHE A 214 -10.75 6.74 -15.47
N GLN A 215 -11.55 6.94 -16.52
CA GLN A 215 -11.42 6.37 -17.89
C GLN A 215 -10.02 6.46 -18.56
N HIS A 216 -9.06 7.19 -17.99
CA HIS A 216 -7.72 7.45 -18.53
C HIS A 216 -6.58 7.21 -17.51
N GLY A 217 -6.82 6.47 -16.42
CA GLY A 217 -5.84 6.23 -15.35
C GLY A 217 -5.29 4.79 -15.28
N THR A 218 -4.27 4.58 -14.44
CA THR A 218 -3.79 3.23 -14.06
C THR A 218 -4.35 2.84 -12.69
N THR A 219 -4.67 1.56 -12.48
CA THR A 219 -5.13 1.05 -11.18
C THR A 219 -4.05 0.20 -10.52
N CYS A 220 -3.75 0.48 -9.26
CA CYS A 220 -2.92 -0.38 -8.41
C CYS A 220 -3.81 -1.26 -7.54
N CYS A 221 -3.52 -2.57 -7.47
CA CYS A 221 -4.28 -3.52 -6.68
C CYS A 221 -3.34 -4.47 -5.90
N PRO A 222 -2.93 -4.11 -4.68
CA PRO A 222 -2.29 -5.05 -3.76
C PRO A 222 -3.22 -6.23 -3.48
N SER A 223 -2.69 -7.45 -3.53
CA SER A 223 -3.45 -8.69 -3.31
C SER A 223 -2.58 -9.75 -2.64
N SER A 224 -3.18 -10.48 -1.71
CA SER A 224 -2.61 -11.65 -1.02
C SER A 224 -2.88 -12.96 -1.76
N ARG A 225 -3.62 -12.91 -2.89
CA ARG A 225 -3.93 -14.06 -3.76
C ARG A 225 -3.35 -13.90 -5.16
N LEU A 226 -2.84 -15.00 -5.71
CA LEU A 226 -2.49 -15.10 -7.14
C LEU A 226 -3.77 -15.06 -8.00
N PHE A 227 -3.85 -14.08 -8.91
CA PHE A 227 -4.78 -14.14 -10.03
C PHE A 227 -4.21 -15.11 -11.09
N PRO A 228 -4.95 -16.14 -11.54
CA PRO A 228 -4.42 -17.16 -12.47
C PRO A 228 -4.02 -16.66 -13.87
N SER A 229 -4.15 -15.37 -14.18
CA SER A 229 -4.07 -14.82 -15.55
C SER A 229 -2.71 -14.25 -15.95
N ILE A 230 -1.69 -14.24 -15.10
CA ILE A 230 -0.33 -13.79 -15.50
C ILE A 230 0.44 -14.98 -16.11
N GLN A 231 0.20 -15.25 -17.39
CA GLN A 231 0.97 -16.22 -18.18
C GLN A 231 2.30 -15.61 -18.67
N HIS A 232 3.19 -15.29 -17.74
CA HIS A 232 4.61 -15.22 -18.02
C HIS A 232 5.36 -15.62 -16.75
N VAL A 233 5.88 -16.85 -16.73
CA VAL A 233 6.68 -17.39 -15.62
C VAL A 233 8.15 -17.04 -15.90
N PRO A 234 8.80 -16.14 -15.14
CA PRO A 234 10.23 -15.95 -15.21
C PRO A 234 10.96 -17.05 -14.44
N ARG A 235 12.29 -17.06 -14.57
CA ARG A 235 13.18 -18.04 -13.93
C ARG A 235 13.00 -18.05 -12.40
N PRO A 236 13.30 -19.18 -11.71
CA PRO A 236 12.88 -19.48 -10.32
C PRO A 236 13.34 -18.54 -9.18
N TRP A 237 13.97 -17.40 -9.51
CA TRP A 237 14.62 -16.50 -8.55
C TRP A 237 14.21 -15.03 -8.69
N GLU A 238 13.39 -14.66 -9.69
CA GLU A 238 12.93 -13.28 -9.90
C GLU A 238 11.41 -13.20 -9.72
N SER A 239 10.96 -12.89 -8.50
CA SER A 239 9.54 -12.63 -8.20
C SER A 239 9.12 -11.19 -8.54
N ILE A 240 9.86 -10.48 -9.41
CA ILE A 240 9.56 -9.12 -9.85
C ILE A 240 9.15 -9.15 -11.32
N TYR A 241 7.98 -8.59 -11.60
CA TYR A 241 7.44 -8.44 -12.95
C TYR A 241 7.55 -6.97 -13.37
N LEU A 242 8.29 -6.69 -14.43
CA LEU A 242 8.35 -5.36 -15.04
C LEU A 242 7.33 -5.25 -16.18
N LEU A 243 6.58 -4.16 -16.18
CA LEU A 243 5.56 -3.85 -17.17
C LEU A 243 5.81 -2.46 -17.72
N GLN A 244 5.88 -2.31 -19.04
CA GLN A 244 5.89 -0.99 -19.67
C GLN A 244 4.44 -0.61 -20.01
N ILE A 245 3.97 0.49 -19.44
CA ILE A 245 2.56 0.91 -19.48
C ILE A 245 2.46 2.25 -20.24
N PRO A 246 1.60 2.35 -21.28
CA PRO A 246 1.30 3.62 -21.93
C PRO A 246 0.55 4.56 -20.98
N THR A 247 0.84 5.86 -21.03
CA THR A 247 0.14 6.87 -20.21
C THR A 247 -1.13 7.41 -20.87
N THR A 248 -1.39 7.02 -22.11
CA THR A 248 -2.62 7.31 -22.85
C THR A 248 -3.29 6.00 -23.28
N PRO A 249 -4.63 5.90 -23.24
CA PRO A 249 -5.30 4.76 -23.83
C PRO A 249 -4.99 4.72 -25.32
N ALA A 250 -4.57 3.54 -25.81
CA ALA A 250 -4.40 3.31 -27.23
C ALA A 250 -5.76 3.49 -27.91
N CYS A 251 -6.01 4.68 -28.46
CA CYS A 251 -7.11 4.89 -29.40
C CYS A 251 -6.76 4.17 -30.70
N THR A 252 -7.38 3.02 -30.94
CA THR A 252 -7.65 2.50 -32.29
C THR A 252 -9.09 2.03 -32.35
#